data_AF-A0A0H5Q834-F1
#
_entry.id   AF-A0A0H5Q834-F1
#
_cell.length_a   1.000
_cell.length_b   1.000
_cell.length_c   1.000
_cell.angle_alpha   90.00
_cell.angle_beta   90.00
_cell.angle_gamma   90.00
#
_symmetry.space_group_name_H-M   'P 1'
#
loop_
_entity.id
_entity.type
_entity.pdbx_description
1 polymer ?
#
loop_
_entity_poly.entity_id
_entity_poly.type
_entity_poly.pdbx_seq_one_letter_code
_entity_poly.pdbx_strand_id
1 'polypeptide(L)'
;MAIMRVLLGYDIGGRTGANVFYHNQTEAGSTVALDDFEDIALEYANQWGYEIADAVSDSVTLVEVAVNTVDGSGMGNWSGSYPGGNSNVCSPPQVAYLMKKKITGQSRGGRTYMPGVPEVGVDEYGNVAAGTIADNASRWNAFLAAVNTNVGGFQCIFHAGALGSLAYPAVESYSCDAKVATMRNRLRG
;
A
#
# COMPACT_ATOMS: atom_id res chain seq x y z
N MET A 1 15.70 16.26 3.20
CA MET A 1 14.74 15.27 3.72
C MET A 1 13.35 15.75 3.34
N ALA A 2 12.77 15.17 2.29
CA ALA A 2 11.43 15.52 1.83
C ALA A 2 10.44 14.45 2.30
N ILE A 3 9.30 14.89 2.83
CA ILE A 3 8.19 13.98 3.11
C ILE A 3 7.39 13.85 1.84
N MET A 4 7.18 12.63 1.40
CA MET A 4 6.42 12.30 0.21
C MET A 4 5.11 11.63 0.58
N ARG A 5 4.07 12.01 -0.15
CA ARG A 5 2.77 11.35 -0.20
C ARG A 5 2.71 10.49 -1.46
N VAL A 6 2.60 9.19 -1.28
CA VAL A 6 2.44 8.21 -2.36
C VAL A 6 0.99 7.75 -2.39
N LEU A 7 0.32 7.93 -3.53
CA LEU A 7 -1.01 7.44 -3.80
C LEU A 7 -0.91 6.20 -4.69
N LEU A 8 -1.45 5.08 -4.24
CA LEU A 8 -1.65 3.85 -5.01
C LEU A 8 -3.10 3.81 -5.51
N GLY A 9 -3.32 4.10 -6.78
CA GLY A 9 -4.63 4.10 -7.43
C GLY A 9 -4.91 2.77 -8.11
N TYR A 10 -6.09 2.20 -7.84
CA TYR A 10 -6.50 0.91 -8.39
C TYR A 10 -7.94 0.93 -8.89
N ASP A 11 -8.23 0.11 -9.89
CA ASP A 11 -9.58 -0.25 -10.32
C ASP A 11 -9.97 -1.61 -9.72
N ILE A 12 -11.21 -1.71 -9.23
CA ILE A 12 -11.82 -2.95 -8.77
C ILE A 12 -13.29 -2.99 -9.18
N GLY A 13 -13.63 -3.87 -10.11
CA GLY A 13 -15.01 -4.03 -10.57
C GLY A 13 -15.62 -2.75 -11.16
N GLY A 14 -14.83 -1.97 -11.90
CA GLY A 14 -15.24 -0.72 -12.53
C GLY A 14 -15.39 0.45 -11.55
N ARG A 15 -14.70 0.38 -10.40
CA ARG A 15 -14.68 1.41 -9.37
C ARG A 15 -13.25 1.78 -9.05
N THR A 16 -12.97 3.07 -8.96
CA THR A 16 -11.65 3.56 -8.58
C THR A 16 -11.53 3.62 -7.06
N GLY A 17 -10.44 3.07 -6.53
CA GLY A 17 -10.04 3.22 -5.14
C GLY A 17 -8.60 3.69 -5.06
N ALA A 18 -8.21 4.18 -3.88
CA ALA A 18 -6.83 4.56 -3.64
C ALA A 18 -6.40 4.32 -2.19
N ASN A 19 -5.14 3.91 -2.02
CA ASN A 19 -4.45 3.96 -0.74
C ASN A 19 -3.42 5.08 -0.74
N VAL A 20 -3.29 5.76 0.40
CA VAL A 20 -2.31 6.83 0.57
C VAL A 20 -1.31 6.42 1.64
N PHE A 21 -0.04 6.54 1.28
CA PHE A 21 1.11 6.29 2.14
C PHE A 21 1.92 7.57 2.25
N TYR A 22 2.60 7.70 3.38
CA TYR A 22 3.58 8.76 3.58
C TYR A 22 4.93 8.10 3.75
N HIS A 23 5.92 8.67 3.08
CA HIS A 23 7.29 8.20 3.11
C HIS A 23 8.20 9.36 3.41
N ASN A 24 9.34 9.03 3.98
CA ASN A 24 10.45 9.92 4.18
C ASN A 24 11.64 9.35 3.45
N GLN A 25 12.28 10.12 2.57
CA GLN A 25 13.50 9.67 1.89
C GLN A 25 14.72 10.28 2.57
N THR A 26 15.59 9.41 3.08
CA THR A 26 16.82 9.83 3.77
C THR A 26 18.06 9.80 2.88
N GLU A 27 18.02 9.07 1.78
CA GLU A 27 19.17 8.85 0.87
C GLU A 27 18.69 8.45 -0.52
N ALA A 28 19.61 8.42 -1.51
CA ALA A 28 19.31 7.91 -2.84
C ALA A 28 19.21 6.38 -2.84
N GLY A 29 18.43 5.83 -3.77
CA GLY A 29 18.28 4.39 -3.97
C GLY A 29 19.38 3.77 -4.81
N SER A 30 19.37 2.43 -4.84
CA SER A 30 20.20 1.66 -5.75
C SER A 30 19.73 1.80 -7.19
N THR A 31 18.44 2.07 -7.41
CA THR A 31 17.82 2.20 -8.74
C THR A 31 17.18 3.56 -9.00
N VAL A 32 17.03 4.42 -7.98
CA VAL A 32 16.30 5.68 -8.08
C VAL A 32 17.11 6.84 -7.50
N ALA A 33 17.28 7.92 -8.26
CA ALA A 33 17.94 9.13 -7.80
C ALA A 33 17.08 9.91 -6.79
N LEU A 34 17.72 10.77 -5.98
CA LEU A 34 16.98 11.76 -5.19
C LEU A 34 16.22 12.70 -6.14
N ASP A 35 14.98 13.02 -5.78
CA ASP A 35 14.10 13.95 -6.51
C ASP A 35 13.63 13.49 -7.91
N ASP A 36 13.89 12.24 -8.31
CA ASP A 36 13.30 11.64 -9.51
C ASP A 36 11.93 11.00 -9.20
N PHE A 37 10.90 11.83 -9.08
CA PHE A 37 9.58 11.39 -8.63
C PHE A 37 8.88 10.42 -9.59
N GLU A 38 9.23 10.43 -10.88
CA GLU A 38 8.69 9.48 -11.87
C GLU A 38 9.29 8.09 -11.66
N ASP A 39 10.61 8.00 -11.49
CA ASP A 39 11.28 6.73 -11.17
C ASP A 39 10.87 6.19 -9.79
N ILE A 40 10.66 7.06 -8.80
CA ILE A 40 10.09 6.66 -7.51
C ILE A 40 8.70 6.01 -7.73
N ALA A 41 7.84 6.65 -8.52
CA ALA A 41 6.49 6.15 -8.77
C ALA A 41 6.50 4.81 -9.52
N LEU A 42 7.35 4.68 -10.54
CA LEU A 42 7.54 3.46 -11.31
C LEU A 42 8.08 2.32 -10.44
N GLU A 43 9.11 2.58 -9.64
CA GLU A 43 9.71 1.56 -8.77
C GLU A 43 8.72 1.08 -7.71
N TYR A 44 7.93 1.99 -7.14
CA TYR A 44 6.86 1.64 -6.22
C TYR A 44 5.79 0.75 -6.88
N ALA A 45 5.45 1.04 -8.15
CA ALA A 45 4.54 0.21 -8.95
C ALA A 45 5.13 -1.17 -9.25
N ASN A 46 6.43 -1.24 -9.59
CA ASN A 46 7.14 -2.50 -9.80
C ASN A 46 7.08 -3.38 -8.55
N GLN A 47 7.39 -2.82 -7.38
CA GLN A 47 7.35 -3.58 -6.12
C GLN A 47 5.94 -4.03 -5.75
N TRP A 48 4.91 -3.26 -6.11
CA TRP A 48 3.53 -3.73 -5.99
C TRP A 48 3.29 -4.96 -6.88
N GLY A 49 3.74 -4.89 -8.14
CA GLY A 49 3.65 -5.99 -9.09
C GLY A 49 4.34 -7.27 -8.57
N TYR A 50 5.54 -7.15 -8.01
CA TYR A 50 6.30 -8.30 -7.53
C TYR A 50 5.77 -8.90 -6.22
N GLU A 51 5.46 -8.05 -5.24
CA GLU A 51 5.19 -8.53 -3.88
C GLU A 51 3.69 -8.71 -3.60
N ILE A 52 2.85 -7.85 -4.17
CA ILE A 52 1.44 -7.71 -3.79
C ILE A 52 0.48 -8.32 -4.82
N ALA A 53 0.78 -8.24 -6.12
CA ALA A 53 -0.17 -8.59 -7.19
C ALA A 53 -0.76 -10.01 -7.02
N ASP A 54 0.07 -11.01 -6.70
CA ASP A 54 -0.39 -12.41 -6.53
C ASP A 54 -1.34 -12.63 -5.35
N ALA A 55 -1.38 -11.71 -4.37
CA ALA A 55 -2.27 -11.81 -3.22
C ALA A 55 -3.64 -11.15 -3.46
N VAL A 56 -3.79 -10.35 -4.52
CA VAL A 56 -5.07 -9.75 -4.91
C VAL A 56 -5.67 -10.45 -6.13
N SER A 57 -7.00 -10.49 -6.18
CA SER A 57 -7.74 -10.98 -7.34
C SER A 57 -7.33 -10.23 -8.61
N ASP A 58 -7.28 -10.94 -9.73
CA ASP A 58 -7.10 -10.40 -11.09
C ASP A 58 -8.17 -9.36 -11.49
N SER A 59 -9.28 -9.31 -10.76
CA SER A 59 -10.32 -8.27 -10.86
C SER A 59 -9.90 -6.92 -10.28
N VAL A 60 -8.72 -6.85 -9.64
CA VAL A 60 -8.08 -5.61 -9.19
C VAL A 60 -6.91 -5.30 -10.11
N THR A 61 -6.83 -4.06 -10.56
CA THR A 61 -5.69 -3.57 -11.34
C THR A 61 -5.13 -2.31 -10.70
N LEU A 62 -3.83 -2.29 -10.40
CA LEU A 62 -3.14 -1.04 -10.10
C LEU A 62 -3.00 -0.26 -11.40
N VAL A 63 -3.53 0.97 -11.42
CA VAL A 63 -3.59 1.81 -12.61
C VAL A 63 -2.70 3.05 -12.50
N GLU A 64 -2.38 3.47 -11.28
CA GLU A 64 -1.66 4.70 -11.04
C GLU A 64 -0.83 4.61 -9.75
N VAL A 65 0.38 5.19 -9.80
CA VAL A 65 1.13 5.58 -8.61
C VAL A 65 1.46 7.05 -8.74
N ALA A 66 1.00 7.89 -7.81
CA ALA A 66 1.32 9.31 -7.81
C ALA A 66 2.12 9.68 -6.56
N VAL A 67 3.29 10.29 -6.76
CA VAL A 67 4.20 10.74 -5.72
C VAL A 67 4.18 12.26 -5.69
N ASN A 68 3.97 12.85 -4.51
CA ASN A 68 4.02 14.31 -4.32
C ASN A 68 4.77 14.60 -3.03
N THR A 69 5.65 15.59 -3.02
CA THR A 69 6.17 16.11 -1.75
C THR A 69 5.06 16.85 -1.00
N VAL A 70 5.04 16.76 0.33
CA VAL A 70 4.01 17.41 1.16
C VAL A 70 4.10 18.93 1.10
N ASP A 71 5.28 19.48 0.85
CA ASP A 71 5.52 20.91 0.67
C ASP A 71 5.24 21.42 -0.76
N GLY A 72 4.91 20.52 -1.70
CA GLY A 72 4.61 20.85 -3.08
C GLY A 72 5.83 21.17 -3.95
N SER A 73 7.05 20.95 -3.45
CA SER A 73 8.29 21.14 -4.21
C SER A 73 8.50 20.17 -5.38
N GLY A 74 7.81 19.02 -5.39
CA GLY A 74 7.99 18.01 -6.43
C GLY A 74 6.81 17.06 -6.59
N MET A 75 6.63 16.58 -7.82
CA MET A 75 5.60 15.61 -8.17
C MET A 75 6.07 14.71 -9.32
N GLY A 76 5.57 13.48 -9.33
CA GLY A 76 5.78 12.52 -10.41
C GLY A 76 4.72 11.44 -10.33
N ASN A 77 4.46 10.79 -11.45
CA ASN A 77 3.47 9.73 -11.52
C ASN A 77 3.90 8.64 -12.48
N TRP A 78 3.46 7.43 -12.15
CA TRP A 78 3.42 6.30 -13.04
C TRP A 78 1.96 6.00 -13.37
N SER A 79 1.69 5.68 -14.63
CA SER A 79 0.40 5.21 -15.10
C SER A 79 0.59 3.99 -15.97
N GLY A 80 -0.18 2.94 -15.70
CA GLY A 80 -0.02 1.66 -16.38
C GLY A 80 -1.07 0.65 -15.91
N SER A 81 -0.73 -0.63 -15.98
CA SER A 81 -1.64 -1.70 -15.58
C SER A 81 -0.88 -2.86 -14.98
N TYR A 82 -0.97 -3.00 -13.65
CA TYR A 82 -0.58 -4.24 -12.96
C TYR A 82 -1.84 -4.95 -12.44
N PRO A 83 -2.37 -5.94 -13.19
CA PRO A 83 -3.49 -6.75 -12.71
C PRO A 83 -3.04 -7.61 -11.53
N GLY A 84 -4.00 -8.00 -10.69
CA GLY A 84 -3.80 -9.04 -9.69
C GLY A 84 -3.43 -10.38 -10.32
N GLY A 85 -2.70 -11.19 -9.58
CA GLY A 85 -2.27 -12.53 -10.00
C GLY A 85 -3.20 -13.65 -9.53
N ASN A 86 -4.16 -13.36 -8.65
CA ASN A 86 -5.04 -14.39 -8.10
C ASN A 86 -6.30 -14.56 -8.96
N SER A 87 -6.41 -15.69 -9.66
CA SER A 87 -7.53 -15.97 -10.57
C SER A 87 -8.82 -16.44 -9.87
N ASN A 88 -8.84 -16.50 -8.55
CA ASN A 88 -10.06 -16.85 -7.83
C ASN A 88 -11.08 -15.71 -7.89
N VAL A 89 -12.36 -16.07 -7.77
CA VAL A 89 -13.45 -15.11 -7.75
C VAL A 89 -13.22 -14.05 -6.68
N CYS A 90 -13.27 -12.78 -7.08
CA CYS A 90 -13.14 -11.66 -6.18
C CYS A 90 -14.41 -11.52 -5.32
N SER A 91 -14.23 -11.33 -4.02
CA SER A 91 -15.30 -10.84 -3.15
C SER A 91 -15.84 -9.49 -3.67
N PRO A 92 -17.05 -9.06 -3.29
CA PRO A 92 -17.59 -7.78 -3.70
C PRO A 92 -16.59 -6.64 -3.48
N PRO A 93 -16.48 -5.63 -4.38
CA PRO A 93 -15.43 -4.60 -4.34
C PRO A 93 -15.26 -3.87 -3.00
N GLN A 94 -16.31 -3.86 -2.18
CA GLN A 94 -16.31 -3.23 -0.86
C GLN A 94 -15.56 -4.05 0.20
N VAL A 95 -15.28 -5.33 -0.03
CA VAL A 95 -14.60 -6.24 0.90
C VAL A 95 -13.09 -6.15 0.72
N ALA A 96 -12.37 -6.05 1.83
CA ALA A 96 -10.92 -5.80 1.85
C ALA A 96 -10.22 -6.53 2.98
N TYR A 97 -8.96 -6.90 2.78
CA TYR A 97 -8.10 -7.22 3.91
C TYR A 97 -7.75 -5.94 4.67
N LEU A 98 -7.82 -6.00 5.99
CA LEU A 98 -7.44 -4.91 6.85
C LEU A 98 -5.99 -5.08 7.29
N MET A 99 -5.10 -4.25 6.75
CA MET A 99 -3.70 -4.24 7.11
C MET A 99 -3.47 -3.24 8.25
N LYS A 100 -3.01 -3.73 9.39
CA LYS A 100 -2.67 -2.95 10.58
C LYS A 100 -1.19 -2.59 10.54
N LYS A 101 -0.89 -1.30 10.72
CA LYS A 101 0.48 -0.79 10.79
C LYS A 101 1.01 -0.93 12.21
N LYS A 102 2.15 -1.57 12.39
CA LYS A 102 2.94 -1.48 13.62
C LYS A 102 3.82 -0.24 13.53
N ILE A 103 3.72 0.64 14.52
CA ILE A 103 4.40 1.94 14.51
C ILE A 103 5.37 1.99 15.69
N THR A 104 6.60 2.45 15.45
CA THR A 104 7.62 2.56 16.49
C THR A 104 7.14 3.44 17.63
N GLY A 105 7.21 2.92 18.87
CA GLY A 105 6.85 3.64 20.08
C GLY A 105 5.36 3.94 20.26
N GLN A 106 4.46 3.35 19.46
CA GLN A 106 3.02 3.56 19.58
C GLN A 106 2.24 2.25 19.74
N SER A 107 1.27 2.26 20.66
CA SER A 107 0.38 1.11 20.91
C SER A 107 -0.79 1.02 19.93
N ARG A 108 -1.19 2.14 19.30
CA ARG A 108 -2.27 2.20 18.32
C ARG A 108 -1.68 2.42 16.92
N GLY A 109 -1.95 1.47 16.04
CA GLY A 109 -1.53 1.48 14.65
C GLY A 109 -2.48 2.22 13.71
N GLY A 110 -1.92 2.73 12.60
CA GLY A 110 -2.70 3.09 11.42
C GLY A 110 -3.28 1.86 10.71
N ARG A 111 -4.18 2.09 9.74
CA ARG A 111 -4.82 1.03 8.95
C ARG A 111 -4.76 1.35 7.46
N THR A 112 -4.55 0.32 6.66
CA THR A 112 -4.63 0.34 5.19
C THR A 112 -5.58 -0.77 4.76
N TYR A 113 -6.29 -0.57 3.65
CA TYR A 113 -7.22 -1.56 3.12
C TYR A 113 -6.65 -2.13 1.83
N MET A 114 -6.55 -3.44 1.72
CA MET A 114 -6.11 -4.11 0.51
C MET A 114 -7.34 -4.65 -0.23
N PRO A 115 -7.65 -4.15 -1.43
CA PRO A 115 -8.77 -4.63 -2.25
C PRO A 115 -8.52 -6.04 -2.78
N GLY A 116 -9.53 -6.62 -3.42
CA GLY A 116 -9.33 -7.82 -4.24
C GLY A 116 -9.29 -9.11 -3.45
N VAL A 117 -9.99 -9.18 -2.32
CA VAL A 117 -10.06 -10.36 -1.47
C VAL A 117 -10.66 -11.54 -2.25
N PRO A 118 -9.90 -12.62 -2.50
CA PRO A 118 -10.47 -13.83 -3.09
C PRO A 118 -11.52 -14.45 -2.17
N GLU A 119 -12.67 -14.86 -2.70
CA GLU A 119 -13.75 -15.47 -1.90
C GLU A 119 -13.28 -16.72 -1.15
N VAL A 120 -12.36 -17.50 -1.74
CA VAL A 120 -11.76 -18.68 -1.10
C VAL A 120 -10.90 -18.35 0.13
N GLY A 121 -10.49 -17.09 0.29
CA GLY A 121 -9.67 -16.64 1.42
C GLY A 121 -10.48 -16.28 2.66
N VAL A 122 -11.81 -16.30 2.58
CA VAL A 122 -12.71 -15.78 3.61
C VAL A 122 -13.94 -16.67 3.75
N ASP A 123 -14.39 -16.90 4.99
CA ASP A 123 -15.64 -17.63 5.23
C ASP A 123 -16.88 -16.73 5.18
N GLU A 124 -18.06 -17.34 5.32
CA GLU A 124 -19.35 -16.63 5.34
C GLU A 124 -19.49 -15.61 6.50
N TYR A 125 -18.65 -15.71 7.53
CA TYR A 125 -18.63 -14.80 8.68
C TYR A 125 -17.60 -13.67 8.51
N GLY A 126 -16.89 -13.64 7.39
CA GLY A 126 -15.84 -12.66 7.12
C GLY A 126 -14.51 -12.97 7.82
N ASN A 127 -14.30 -14.18 8.30
CA ASN A 127 -13.02 -14.58 8.88
C ASN A 127 -12.03 -14.95 7.77
N VAL A 128 -10.80 -14.46 7.89
CA VAL A 128 -9.71 -14.72 6.96
C VAL A 128 -8.99 -16.00 7.39
N ALA A 129 -8.68 -16.88 6.44
CA ALA A 129 -7.93 -18.10 6.73
C ALA A 129 -6.53 -17.78 7.29
N ALA A 130 -6.07 -18.57 8.28
CA ALA A 130 -4.78 -18.33 8.94
C ALA A 130 -3.59 -18.28 7.98
N GLY A 131 -3.57 -19.13 6.95
CA GLY A 131 -2.54 -19.09 5.91
C GLY A 131 -2.56 -17.79 5.11
N THR A 132 -3.75 -17.29 4.76
CA THR A 132 -3.95 -16.01 4.07
C THR A 132 -3.52 -14.82 4.92
N ILE A 133 -3.76 -14.84 6.23
CA ILE A 133 -3.28 -13.81 7.16
C ILE A 133 -1.75 -13.74 7.14
N ALA A 134 -1.09 -14.89 7.26
CA ALA A 134 0.36 -14.98 7.29
C ALA A 134 0.99 -14.56 5.95
N ASP A 135 0.43 -15.01 4.83
CA ASP A 135 0.89 -14.67 3.49
C ASP A 135 0.76 -13.16 3.21
N ASN A 136 -0.41 -12.57 3.49
CA ASN A 136 -0.61 -11.13 3.31
C ASN A 136 0.31 -10.31 4.21
N ALA A 137 0.49 -10.69 5.48
CA ALA A 137 1.45 -10.02 6.34
C ALA A 137 2.89 -10.12 5.78
N SER A 138 3.29 -11.30 5.31
CA SER A 138 4.62 -11.51 4.71
C SER A 138 4.85 -10.60 3.51
N ARG A 139 3.92 -10.59 2.56
CA ARG A 139 4.00 -9.81 1.31
C ARG A 139 4.03 -8.31 1.55
N TRP A 140 3.21 -7.79 2.46
CA TRP A 140 3.26 -6.36 2.80
C TRP A 140 4.57 -5.94 3.47
N ASN A 141 5.16 -6.83 4.26
CA ASN A 141 6.46 -6.58 4.88
C ASN A 141 7.60 -6.67 3.84
N ALA A 142 7.52 -7.61 2.89
CA ALA A 142 8.44 -7.70 1.76
C ALA A 142 8.35 -6.46 0.86
N PHE A 143 7.14 -6.03 0.52
CA PHE A 143 6.88 -4.79 -0.20
C PHE A 143 7.49 -3.57 0.50
N LEU A 144 7.26 -3.40 1.80
CA LEU A 144 7.82 -2.29 2.57
C LEU A 144 9.36 -2.30 2.56
N ALA A 145 9.96 -3.48 2.71
CA ALA A 145 11.41 -3.65 2.67
C ALA A 145 11.98 -3.35 1.27
N ALA A 146 11.37 -3.90 0.22
CA ALA A 146 11.82 -3.73 -1.15
C ALA A 146 11.75 -2.27 -1.60
N VAL A 147 10.64 -1.59 -1.31
CA VAL A 147 10.49 -0.16 -1.58
C VAL A 147 11.54 0.67 -0.83
N ASN A 148 11.79 0.38 0.45
CA ASN A 148 12.81 1.09 1.22
C ASN A 148 14.22 0.91 0.64
N THR A 149 14.55 -0.30 0.20
CA THR A 149 15.87 -0.64 -0.36
C THR A 149 16.07 -0.08 -1.77
N ASN A 150 15.12 -0.29 -2.68
CA ASN A 150 15.32 0.05 -4.10
C ASN A 150 15.21 1.56 -4.36
N VAL A 151 14.25 2.23 -3.69
CA VAL A 151 14.08 3.69 -3.77
C VAL A 151 15.11 4.42 -2.89
N GLY A 152 15.70 3.73 -1.91
CA GLY A 152 16.77 4.25 -1.04
C GLY A 152 16.26 5.03 0.15
N GLY A 153 16.40 4.44 1.35
CA GLY A 153 15.97 5.07 2.60
C GLY A 153 14.54 5.60 2.56
N PHE A 154 13.66 5.02 1.73
CA PHE A 154 12.30 5.48 1.49
C PHE A 154 11.33 4.92 2.54
N GLN A 155 11.60 5.28 3.79
CA GLN A 155 10.93 4.74 4.96
C GLN A 155 9.46 5.17 5.01
N CYS A 156 8.55 4.20 5.11
CA CYS A 156 7.14 4.50 5.35
C CYS A 156 6.96 5.08 6.77
N ILE A 157 6.24 6.18 6.88
CA ILE A 157 6.02 6.89 8.14
C ILE A 157 4.52 6.99 8.45
N PHE A 158 4.21 7.16 9.72
CA PHE A 158 2.86 7.51 10.15
C PHE A 158 2.71 9.03 10.29
N HIS A 159 2.09 9.64 9.28
CA HIS A 159 1.73 11.06 9.32
C HIS A 159 0.39 11.25 10.04
N ALA A 160 0.43 11.44 11.37
CA ALA A 160 -0.71 11.97 12.11
C ALA A 160 -0.82 13.47 11.80
N GLY A 161 -1.99 13.94 11.36
CA GLY A 161 -2.22 15.29 10.79
C GLY A 161 -2.11 16.48 11.75
N ALA A 162 -1.15 16.50 12.67
CA ALA A 162 -0.82 17.68 13.45
C ALA A 162 0.63 18.08 13.17
N LEU A 163 0.80 19.17 12.43
CA LEU A 163 2.06 19.85 12.08
C LEU A 163 2.78 20.40 13.33
N GLY A 164 3.15 19.52 14.26
CA GLY A 164 3.77 19.91 15.53
C GLY A 164 4.74 18.87 16.12
N SER A 165 4.84 17.67 15.55
CA SER A 165 5.87 16.69 15.92
C SER A 165 7.01 16.74 14.92
N LEU A 166 8.23 17.01 15.38
CA LEU A 166 9.46 16.96 14.57
C LEU A 166 9.87 15.53 14.18
N ALA A 167 9.26 14.51 14.78
CA ALA A 167 9.53 13.11 14.47
C ALA A 167 8.25 12.43 13.95
N TYR A 168 8.28 11.97 12.71
CA TYR A 168 7.27 11.07 12.16
C TYR A 168 7.69 9.64 12.48
N PRO A 169 6.92 8.89 13.29
CA PRO A 169 7.32 7.55 13.66
C PRO A 169 7.22 6.62 12.44
N ALA A 170 8.22 5.74 12.31
CA ALA A 170 8.29 4.76 11.24
C ALA A 170 7.18 3.71 11.37
N VAL A 171 6.68 3.25 10.22
CA VAL A 171 5.92 2.01 10.12
C VAL A 171 6.93 0.87 10.07
N GLU A 172 6.98 0.04 11.10
CA GLU A 172 7.93 -1.07 11.21
C GLU A 172 7.49 -2.27 10.39
N SER A 173 6.20 -2.57 10.46
CA SER A 173 5.64 -3.76 9.83
C SER A 173 4.13 -3.65 9.64
N TYR A 174 3.60 -4.56 8.85
CA TYR A 174 2.18 -4.80 8.67
C TYR A 174 1.78 -6.14 9.24
N SER A 175 0.56 -6.20 9.77
CA SER A 175 -0.15 -7.44 10.07
C SER A 175 -1.52 -7.43 9.40
N CYS A 176 -2.00 -8.60 9.00
CA CYS A 176 -3.36 -8.76 8.47
C CYS A 176 -4.32 -9.04 9.63
N ASP A 177 -5.48 -8.39 9.62
CA ASP A 177 -6.55 -8.72 10.55
C ASP A 177 -7.15 -10.10 10.23
N ALA A 178 -7.65 -10.79 11.26
CA ALA A 178 -8.34 -12.07 11.09
C ALA A 178 -9.74 -11.90 10.51
N LYS A 179 -10.23 -10.67 10.37
CA LYS A 179 -11.49 -10.37 9.71
C LYS A 179 -11.29 -9.42 8.53
N VAL A 180 -12.06 -9.65 7.48
CA VAL A 180 -12.20 -8.66 6.41
C VAL A 180 -12.88 -7.39 6.92
N ALA A 181 -12.59 -6.29 6.24
CA ALA A 181 -13.22 -5.01 6.51
C ALA A 181 -13.97 -4.51 5.26
N THR A 182 -14.80 -3.48 5.46
CA THR A 182 -15.54 -2.84 4.37
C THR A 182 -14.98 -1.46 4.01
N MET A 183 -14.84 -1.18 2.73
CA MET A 183 -14.31 0.07 2.16
C MET A 183 -15.39 1.13 1.87
N ARG A 184 -16.47 1.18 2.65
CA ARG A 184 -17.74 1.88 2.31
C ARG A 184 -17.58 3.35 1.84
N ASN A 185 -16.51 4.05 2.25
CA ASN A 185 -16.24 5.45 1.89
C ASN A 185 -14.92 5.68 1.11
N ARG A 186 -14.24 4.61 0.67
CA ARG A 186 -12.92 4.69 0.00
C ARG A 186 -12.96 4.39 -1.49
N LEU A 187 -14.03 3.75 -1.96
CA LEU A 187 -14.30 3.59 -3.38
C LEU A 187 -15.05 4.83 -3.88
N ARG A 188 -14.59 5.40 -4.98
CA ARG A 188 -15.27 6.47 -5.70
C ARG A 188 -15.88 5.87 -6.98
N GLY A 189 -17.12 6.25 -7.25
CA GLY A 189 -17.86 5.97 -8.47
C GLY A 189 -18.53 7.24 -8.93
#